data_AF-K5ZDZ2-F1
#
_entry.id   AF-K5ZDZ2-F1
#
_cell.length_a   1.000
_cell.length_b   1.000
_cell.length_c   1.000
_cell.angle_alpha   90.00
_cell.angle_beta   90.00
_cell.angle_gamma   90.00
#
_symmetry.space_group_name_H-M   'P 1'
#
loop_
_entity.id
_entity.type
_entity.pdbx_description
1 polymer ?
#
loop_
_entity_poly.entity_id
_entity_poly.type
_entity_poly.pdbx_seq_one_letter_code
_entity_poly.pdbx_strand_id
1 'polypeptide(L)'
;MYSVKEKMKLLRELHNPEYADADLRLLREVSPQNDLLRSPIVNVARSAERILYTLLDQTTAEKIRLNRRASESENQPEKDPKNENNEKQPDDTGSKEPDTPKQPEGDIQECPGENNQDGNANEVDVVQQLEETREELGYTQSELENTQEDLEDTQAELEDTKAELNAEKKSEPDPKSDQENSKKKTSTRKLTGKTSSTKTSRSQR
;
A
#
# COMPACT_ATOMS: atom_id res chain seq x y z
N MET A 1 -11.17 -0.41 7.89
CA MET A 1 -9.92 -0.49 7.09
C MET A 1 -10.26 -1.09 5.74
N TYR A 2 -9.64 -0.60 4.67
CA TYR A 2 -9.88 -1.09 3.30
C TYR A 2 -9.37 -2.52 3.12
N SER A 3 -10.04 -3.31 2.29
CA SER A 3 -9.52 -4.61 1.84
C SER A 3 -8.30 -4.44 0.94
N VAL A 4 -7.49 -5.49 0.75
CA VAL A 4 -6.29 -5.43 -0.12
C VAL A 4 -6.65 -4.98 -1.54
N LYS A 5 -7.74 -5.52 -2.10
CA LYS A 5 -8.23 -5.14 -3.44
C LYS A 5 -8.63 -3.67 -3.52
N GLU A 6 -9.30 -3.15 -2.49
CA GLU A 6 -9.67 -1.74 -2.42
C GLU A 6 -8.45 -0.84 -2.24
N LYS A 7 -7.49 -1.23 -1.40
CA LYS A 7 -6.22 -0.49 -1.25
C LYS A 7 -5.48 -0.39 -2.56
N MET A 8 -5.36 -1.47 -3.33
CA MET A 8 -4.71 -1.45 -4.64
C MET A 8 -5.44 -0.53 -5.63
N LYS A 9 -6.77 -0.50 -5.59
CA LYS A 9 -7.56 0.42 -6.42
C LYS A 9 -7.31 1.88 -6.02
N LEU A 10 -7.39 2.18 -4.73
CA LEU A 10 -7.18 3.53 -4.20
C LEU A 10 -5.73 3.99 -4.38
N LEU A 11 -4.76 3.09 -4.23
CA LEU A 11 -3.35 3.35 -4.48
C LEU A 11 -3.14 3.84 -5.91
N ARG A 12 -3.65 3.11 -6.92
CA ARG A 12 -3.57 3.53 -8.32
C ARG A 12 -4.29 4.85 -8.60
N GLU A 13 -5.46 5.06 -7.98
CA GLU A 13 -6.25 6.28 -8.16
C GLU A 13 -5.58 7.51 -7.55
N LEU A 14 -4.97 7.34 -6.37
CA LEU A 14 -4.35 8.42 -5.60
C LEU A 14 -2.84 8.53 -5.86
N HIS A 15 -2.25 7.68 -6.70
CA HIS A 15 -0.82 7.71 -6.94
C HIS A 15 -0.42 9.02 -7.62
N ASN A 16 0.33 9.85 -6.89
CA ASN A 16 0.94 11.04 -7.41
C ASN A 16 2.14 11.42 -6.52
N PRO A 17 3.38 11.39 -7.05
CA PRO A 17 4.59 11.63 -6.26
C PRO A 17 4.76 13.08 -5.78
N GLU A 18 4.11 14.06 -6.41
CA GLU A 18 4.20 15.48 -6.02
C GLU A 18 3.65 15.74 -4.61
N TYR A 19 2.71 14.88 -4.16
CA TYR A 19 2.11 14.98 -2.83
C TYR A 19 2.81 14.13 -1.79
N ALA A 20 3.88 13.42 -2.15
CA ALA A 20 4.50 12.47 -1.24
C ALA A 20 5.03 13.14 0.04
N ASP A 21 5.50 14.40 -0.04
CA ASP A 21 5.90 15.19 1.12
C ASP A 21 4.73 15.55 2.03
N ALA A 22 3.61 15.98 1.46
CA ALA A 22 2.40 16.29 2.23
C ALA A 22 1.83 15.03 2.89
N ASP A 23 1.81 13.92 2.15
CA ASP A 23 1.36 12.62 2.63
C ASP A 23 2.32 12.08 3.72
N LEU A 24 3.63 12.29 3.59
CA LEU A 24 4.62 11.93 4.62
C LEU A 24 4.42 12.72 5.92
N ARG A 25 4.11 14.01 5.83
CA ARG A 25 3.78 14.84 7.00
C ARG A 25 2.51 14.32 7.69
N LEU A 26 1.47 14.00 6.92
CA LEU A 26 0.24 13.40 7.44
C LEU A 26 0.51 12.04 8.10
N LEU A 27 1.38 11.21 7.51
CA LEU A 27 1.74 9.91 8.08
C LEU A 27 2.42 10.06 9.45
N ARG A 28 3.28 11.06 9.62
CA ARG A 28 3.90 11.38 10.91
C ARG A 28 2.89 11.83 11.96
N GLU A 29 1.84 12.55 11.55
CA GLU A 29 0.76 13.00 12.46
C GLU A 29 -0.12 11.82 12.90
N VAL A 30 -0.55 10.98 11.95
CA VAL A 30 -1.51 9.91 12.21
C VAL A 30 -0.83 8.66 12.80
N SER A 31 0.41 8.38 12.39
CA SER A 31 1.15 7.18 12.80
C SER A 31 2.64 7.49 13.00
N PRO A 32 3.01 8.23 14.07
CA PRO A 32 4.40 8.58 14.34
C PRO A 32 5.31 7.38 14.62
N GLN A 33 4.72 6.26 15.06
CA GLN A 33 5.44 5.01 15.40
C GLN A 33 5.51 4.02 14.24
N ASN A 34 5.22 4.45 13.02
CA ASN A 34 5.18 3.56 11.87
C ASN A 34 6.58 3.04 11.49
N ASP A 35 6.67 1.76 11.10
CA ASP A 35 7.95 1.14 10.69
C ASP A 35 8.61 1.86 9.51
N LEU A 36 7.83 2.45 8.60
CA LEU A 36 8.36 3.28 7.50
C LEU A 36 9.08 4.54 7.96
N LEU A 37 8.77 5.02 9.17
CA LEU A 37 9.40 6.21 9.77
C LEU A 37 10.59 5.85 10.66
N ARG A 38 10.83 4.56 10.92
CA ARG A 38 11.96 4.10 11.73
C ARG A 38 13.29 4.37 11.04
N SER A 39 13.31 4.36 9.71
CA SER A 39 14.45 4.78 8.89
C SER A 39 14.16 6.10 8.16
N PRO A 40 15.18 6.91 7.89
CA PRO A 40 14.99 8.14 7.13
C PRO A 40 14.61 7.82 5.69
N ILE A 41 13.53 8.43 5.22
CA ILE A 41 13.12 8.37 3.81
C ILE A 41 14.00 9.35 3.03
N VAL A 42 14.95 8.81 2.26
CA VAL A 42 15.89 9.60 1.46
C VAL A 42 15.24 10.23 0.23
N ASN A 43 14.36 9.49 -0.44
CA ASN A 43 13.61 9.98 -1.60
C ASN A 43 12.11 9.81 -1.36
N VAL A 44 11.45 10.93 -1.09
CA VAL A 44 10.03 10.97 -0.72
C VAL A 44 9.15 10.65 -1.93
N ALA A 45 9.47 11.19 -3.11
CA ALA A 45 8.75 10.91 -4.35
C ALA A 45 8.77 9.42 -4.73
N ARG A 46 9.93 8.75 -4.60
CA ARG A 46 10.05 7.29 -4.87
C ARG A 46 9.34 6.43 -3.83
N SER A 47 9.13 6.95 -2.63
CA SER A 47 8.41 6.25 -1.57
C SER A 47 6.93 6.62 -1.51
N ALA A 48 6.42 7.42 -2.46
CA ALA A 48 5.04 7.87 -2.52
C ALA A 48 4.04 6.71 -2.38
N GLU A 49 4.20 5.66 -3.18
CA GLU A 49 3.33 4.46 -3.12
C GLU A 49 3.34 3.81 -1.74
N ARG A 50 4.53 3.67 -1.14
CA ARG A 50 4.71 3.03 0.16
C ARG A 50 4.06 3.87 1.27
N ILE A 51 4.25 5.18 1.23
CA ILE A 51 3.61 6.15 2.13
C ILE A 51 2.08 6.09 1.99
N LEU A 52 1.56 6.11 0.76
CA LEU A 52 0.13 6.00 0.47
C LEU A 52 -0.47 4.69 0.97
N TYR A 53 0.18 3.57 0.68
CA TYR A 53 -0.30 2.25 1.09
C TYR A 53 -0.44 2.17 2.61
N THR A 54 0.55 2.66 3.35
CA THR A 54 0.51 2.73 4.81
C THR A 54 -0.49 3.76 5.33
N LEU A 55 -0.67 4.90 4.67
CA LEU A 55 -1.72 5.85 5.04
C LEU A 55 -3.12 5.24 4.90
N LEU A 56 -3.36 4.40 3.90
CA LEU A 56 -4.63 3.68 3.73
C LEU A 56 -4.89 2.64 4.84
N ASP A 57 -3.85 2.22 5.58
CA ASP A 57 -3.98 1.41 6.79
C ASP A 57 -4.38 2.20 8.02
N GLN A 58 -4.28 3.53 8.00
CA GLN A 58 -4.46 4.39 9.18
C GLN A 58 -5.55 5.46 8.98
N THR A 59 -5.86 5.79 7.73
CA THR A 59 -6.73 6.91 7.34
C THR A 59 -7.68 6.54 6.20
N THR A 60 -8.57 7.48 5.86
CA THR A 60 -9.45 7.37 4.71
C THR A 60 -8.87 8.07 3.49
N ALA A 61 -9.24 7.61 2.29
CA ALA A 61 -8.87 8.26 1.03
C ALA A 61 -9.29 9.74 0.98
N GLU A 62 -10.44 10.10 1.58
CA GLU A 62 -10.89 11.49 1.66
C GLU A 62 -9.98 12.37 2.51
N LYS A 63 -9.44 11.85 3.63
CA LYS A 63 -8.49 12.59 4.46
C LYS A 63 -7.20 12.88 3.68
N ILE A 64 -6.73 11.93 2.88
CA ILE A 64 -5.58 12.11 1.98
C ILE A 64 -5.88 13.19 0.94
N ARG A 65 -7.02 13.13 0.24
CA ARG A 65 -7.43 14.16 -0.73
C ARG A 65 -7.52 15.56 -0.12
N LEU A 66 -8.06 15.67 1.11
CA LEU A 66 -8.14 16.95 1.83
C LEU A 66 -6.76 17.50 2.18
N ASN A 67 -5.85 16.63 2.67
CA ASN A 67 -4.47 17.01 2.98
C ASN A 67 -3.75 17.57 1.75
N ARG A 68 -3.93 16.93 0.58
CA ARG A 68 -3.35 17.38 -0.69
C ARG A 68 -3.84 18.76 -1.11
N ARG A 69 -5.16 18.98 -1.08
CA ARG A 69 -5.77 20.30 -1.35
C ARG A 69 -5.24 21.38 -0.42
N ALA A 70 -5.06 21.05 0.87
CA ALA A 70 -4.49 21.99 1.84
C ALA A 70 -3.04 22.33 1.49
N SER A 71 -2.21 21.34 1.15
CA SER A 71 -0.81 21.56 0.78
C SER A 71 -0.64 22.34 -0.53
N GLU A 72 -1.55 22.19 -1.50
CA GLU A 72 -1.56 23.01 -2.72
C GLU A 72 -1.85 24.48 -2.42
N SER A 73 -2.79 24.75 -1.51
CA SER A 73 -3.11 26.12 -1.11
C SER A 73 -1.97 26.80 -0.35
N GLU A 74 -1.13 26.03 0.36
CA GLU A 74 0.05 26.53 1.07
C GLU A 74 1.24 26.78 0.12
N ASN A 75 1.31 26.06 -1.01
CA ASN A 75 2.35 26.22 -2.03
C ASN A 75 2.04 27.31 -3.09
N GLN A 76 0.88 27.95 -3.03
CA GLN A 76 0.63 29.18 -3.80
C GLN A 76 1.26 30.35 -3.01
N PRO A 77 2.33 31.01 -3.52
CA PRO A 77 2.84 32.21 -2.88
C PRO A 77 1.69 33.23 -2.83
N GLU A 78 1.49 33.81 -1.65
CA GLU A 78 0.56 34.92 -1.40
C GLU A 78 0.48 35.84 -2.62
N LYS A 79 -0.64 35.82 -3.34
CA LYS A 79 -1.07 37.04 -4.01
C LYS A 79 -1.57 37.94 -2.89
N ASP A 80 -0.79 38.99 -2.62
CA ASP A 80 -1.04 40.07 -1.66
C ASP A 80 -2.53 40.25 -1.33
N PRO A 81 -2.94 40.22 -0.06
CA PRO A 81 -4.26 40.68 0.32
C PRO A 81 -4.25 42.22 0.31
N LYS A 82 -4.53 42.83 -0.86
CA LYS A 82 -5.06 44.20 -0.87
C LYS A 82 -6.53 44.15 -0.46
N ASN A 83 -6.67 44.12 0.86
CA ASN A 83 -7.55 44.93 1.69
C ASN A 83 -8.81 45.59 1.06
N GLU A 84 -9.90 45.44 1.82
CA GLU A 84 -11.04 46.33 1.98
C GLU A 84 -12.14 46.36 0.92
N ASN A 85 -13.20 45.64 1.27
CA ASN A 85 -14.59 45.92 0.93
C ASN A 85 -14.98 47.36 1.34
N ASN A 86 -15.38 48.19 0.39
CA ASN A 86 -16.41 49.21 0.59
C ASN A 86 -17.20 49.45 -0.71
N GLU A 87 -18.50 49.38 -0.56
CA GLU A 87 -19.56 49.46 -1.57
C GLU A 87 -19.72 50.83 -2.29
N LYS A 88 -20.28 50.75 -3.51
CA LYS A 88 -20.99 51.76 -4.34
C LYS A 88 -20.12 52.77 -5.14
N GLN A 89 -20.37 53.07 -6.42
CA GLN A 89 -21.22 52.56 -7.52
C GLN A 89 -20.76 53.30 -8.83
N PRO A 90 -21.42 53.22 -10.00
CA PRO A 90 -20.78 52.96 -11.31
C PRO A 90 -20.60 54.19 -12.23
N ASP A 91 -19.73 54.08 -13.24
CA ASP A 91 -19.77 54.85 -14.50
C ASP A 91 -18.98 54.03 -15.54
N ASP A 92 -19.64 53.33 -16.47
CA ASP A 92 -19.93 53.74 -17.86
C ASP A 92 -18.73 54.29 -18.65
N THR A 93 -18.69 53.94 -19.93
CA THR A 93 -17.67 54.24 -20.96
C THR A 93 -16.45 53.29 -20.90
N GLY A 94 -16.22 52.36 -21.82
CA GLY A 94 -16.47 52.44 -23.26
C GLY A 94 -15.13 52.54 -23.99
N SER A 95 -14.70 51.42 -24.58
CA SER A 95 -13.88 51.33 -25.80
C SER A 95 -12.34 51.36 -25.73
N LYS A 96 -11.79 50.30 -26.36
CA LYS A 96 -10.59 50.19 -27.24
C LYS A 96 -9.32 49.54 -26.69
N GLU A 97 -9.09 48.32 -27.19
CA GLU A 97 -7.79 47.69 -27.44
C GLU A 97 -6.94 48.49 -28.50
N PRO A 98 -5.82 47.95 -29.03
CA PRO A 98 -4.45 48.10 -28.51
C PRO A 98 -3.52 48.74 -29.58
N ASP A 99 -2.29 49.16 -29.25
CA ASP A 99 -1.26 49.20 -30.30
C ASP A 99 0.21 49.20 -29.81
N THR A 100 0.92 48.23 -30.38
CA THR A 100 2.32 48.19 -30.88
C THR A 100 3.57 48.20 -29.98
N PRO A 101 4.65 47.50 -30.45
CA PRO A 101 5.71 46.86 -29.67
C PRO A 101 7.06 47.60 -29.76
N LYS A 102 8.08 47.13 -29.01
CA LYS A 102 9.50 47.31 -29.37
C LYS A 102 10.41 46.29 -28.68
N GLN A 103 11.00 45.40 -29.47
CA GLN A 103 12.34 44.85 -29.21
C GLN A 103 13.40 45.94 -29.44
N PRO A 104 14.65 45.71 -29.01
CA PRO A 104 15.67 45.46 -30.03
C PRO A 104 16.66 44.34 -29.69
N GLU A 105 17.27 43.86 -30.78
CA GLU A 105 18.27 42.82 -30.95
C GLU A 105 19.63 43.15 -30.31
N GLY A 106 20.38 42.11 -29.96
CA GLY A 106 21.81 42.13 -29.67
C GLY A 106 22.44 40.84 -30.20
N ASP A 107 23.38 41.00 -31.11
CA ASP A 107 23.90 40.05 -32.10
C ASP A 107 25.23 39.39 -31.67
N ILE A 108 25.39 38.10 -32.03
CA ILE A 108 26.59 37.23 -32.21
C ILE A 108 27.75 37.23 -31.19
N GLN A 109 28.08 36.03 -30.69
CA GLN A 109 29.43 35.45 -30.78
C GLN A 109 29.37 33.92 -30.73
N GLU A 110 29.57 33.28 -31.87
CA GLU A 110 29.93 31.86 -31.95
C GLU A 110 31.38 31.63 -31.51
N CYS A 111 31.62 30.47 -30.88
CA CYS A 111 32.85 29.68 -31.03
C CYS A 111 32.50 28.19 -30.78
N PRO A 112 32.75 27.29 -31.73
CA PRO A 112 32.77 25.84 -31.52
C PRO A 112 34.18 25.40 -31.10
N GLY A 113 34.29 24.41 -30.21
CA GLY A 113 35.58 23.91 -29.75
C GLY A 113 35.45 22.67 -28.86
N GLU A 114 35.75 21.55 -29.47
CA GLU A 114 35.91 20.18 -28.97
C GLU A 114 36.66 20.08 -27.61
N ASN A 115 36.25 19.17 -26.72
CA ASN A 115 36.92 17.87 -26.53
C ASN A 115 36.38 17.16 -25.28
N ASN A 116 36.35 15.83 -25.38
CA ASN A 116 35.75 14.87 -24.45
C ASN A 116 36.63 14.57 -23.22
N GLN A 117 36.00 13.85 -22.28
CA GLN A 117 36.56 13.00 -21.22
C GLN A 117 36.76 13.65 -19.84
N ASP A 118 35.71 13.64 -19.01
CA ASP A 118 35.86 13.35 -17.57
C ASP A 118 34.53 12.93 -16.88
N GLY A 119 33.75 12.01 -17.48
CA GLY A 119 32.39 11.69 -17.01
C GLY A 119 32.10 10.24 -16.61
N ASN A 120 33.11 9.36 -16.60
CA ASN A 120 32.85 7.90 -16.59
C ASN A 120 32.58 7.30 -15.19
N ALA A 121 33.06 7.91 -14.09
CA ALA A 121 32.97 7.26 -12.77
C ALA A 121 31.54 7.16 -12.20
N ASN A 122 30.63 8.06 -12.57
CA ASN A 122 29.27 8.10 -12.03
C ASN A 122 28.28 7.22 -12.82
N GLU A 123 28.57 6.97 -14.11
CA GLU A 123 27.73 6.11 -14.96
C GLU A 123 27.90 4.62 -14.60
N VAL A 124 29.12 4.19 -14.28
CA VAL A 124 29.42 2.80 -13.89
C VAL A 124 28.77 2.44 -12.56
N ASP A 125 28.76 3.35 -11.57
CA ASP A 125 28.11 3.14 -10.27
C ASP A 125 26.58 2.99 -10.40
N VAL A 126 25.96 3.83 -11.23
CA VAL A 126 24.50 3.75 -11.49
C VAL A 126 24.15 2.45 -12.22
N VAL A 127 24.97 2.02 -13.18
CA VAL A 127 24.75 0.76 -13.90
C VAL A 127 24.89 -0.44 -12.96
N GLN A 128 25.89 -0.44 -12.05
CA GLN A 128 26.07 -1.50 -11.06
C GLN A 128 24.88 -1.60 -10.11
N GLN A 129 24.38 -0.47 -9.59
CA GLN A 129 23.19 -0.43 -8.73
C GLN A 129 21.91 -0.89 -9.44
N LEU A 130 21.77 -0.57 -10.74
CA LEU A 130 20.65 -1.06 -11.55
C LEU A 130 20.72 -2.57 -11.77
N GLU A 131 21.91 -3.14 -11.90
CA GLU A 131 22.07 -4.59 -12.04
C GLU A 131 21.78 -5.33 -10.73
N GLU A 132 22.27 -4.82 -9.59
CA GLU A 132 21.97 -5.38 -8.26
C GLU A 132 20.46 -5.35 -7.95
N THR A 133 19.80 -4.23 -8.22
CA THR A 133 18.34 -4.12 -8.02
C THR A 133 17.55 -5.02 -8.96
N ARG A 134 18.04 -5.26 -10.19
CA ARG A 134 17.44 -6.21 -11.12
C ARG A 134 17.58 -7.65 -10.65
N GLU A 135 18.73 -8.03 -10.10
CA GLU A 135 18.93 -9.35 -9.50
C GLU A 135 18.01 -9.56 -8.31
N GLU A 136 17.94 -8.61 -7.37
CA GLU A 136 17.05 -8.67 -6.20
C GLU A 136 15.57 -8.78 -6.62
N LEU A 137 15.15 -8.05 -7.66
CA LEU A 137 13.82 -8.18 -8.24
C LEU A 137 13.58 -9.59 -8.81
N GLY A 138 14.59 -10.19 -9.46
CA GLY A 138 14.52 -11.56 -9.95
C GLY A 138 14.38 -12.60 -8.84
N TYR A 139 15.15 -12.46 -7.76
CA TYR A 139 15.05 -13.33 -6.59
C TYR A 139 13.67 -13.23 -5.92
N THR A 140 13.18 -12.03 -5.67
CA THR A 140 11.86 -11.81 -5.06
C THR A 140 10.73 -12.33 -5.94
N GLN A 141 10.84 -12.20 -7.26
CA GLN A 141 9.88 -12.77 -8.21
C GLN A 141 9.86 -14.30 -8.15
N SER A 142 11.02 -14.94 -8.10
CA SER A 142 11.12 -16.40 -7.96
C SER A 142 10.56 -16.89 -6.62
N GLU A 143 10.84 -16.18 -5.53
CA GLU A 143 10.29 -16.52 -4.21
C GLU A 143 8.77 -16.38 -4.19
N LEU A 144 8.22 -15.35 -4.84
CA LEU A 144 6.78 -15.18 -4.99
C LEU A 144 6.15 -16.33 -5.79
N GLU A 145 6.77 -16.76 -6.90
CA GLU A 145 6.29 -17.89 -7.70
C GLU A 145 6.27 -19.19 -6.89
N ASN A 146 7.32 -19.49 -6.13
CA ASN A 146 7.35 -20.65 -5.23
C ASN A 146 6.23 -20.58 -4.18
N THR A 147 6.02 -19.42 -3.55
CA THR A 147 4.93 -19.28 -2.57
C THR A 147 3.54 -19.43 -3.19
N GLN A 148 3.39 -19.10 -4.48
CA GLN A 148 2.14 -19.29 -5.19
C GLN A 148 1.89 -20.78 -5.47
N GLU A 149 2.91 -21.52 -5.90
CA GLU A 149 2.84 -22.97 -6.08
C GLU A 149 2.45 -23.68 -4.77
N ASP A 150 3.11 -23.35 -3.65
CA ASP A 150 2.76 -23.88 -2.33
C ASP A 150 1.29 -23.59 -1.94
N LEU A 151 0.78 -22.41 -2.31
CA LEU A 151 -0.60 -22.03 -2.03
C LEU A 151 -1.59 -22.82 -2.90
N GLU A 152 -1.29 -23.02 -4.17
CA GLU A 152 -2.08 -23.86 -5.07
C GLU A 152 -2.14 -25.32 -4.58
N ASP A 153 -1.01 -25.88 -4.14
CA ASP A 153 -0.93 -27.23 -3.57
C ASP A 153 -1.77 -27.37 -2.30
N THR A 154 -1.63 -26.43 -1.35
CA THR A 154 -2.45 -26.45 -0.12
C THR A 154 -3.93 -26.25 -0.41
N GLN A 155 -4.29 -25.49 -1.44
CA GLN A 155 -5.67 -25.36 -1.87
C GLN A 155 -6.22 -26.67 -2.45
N ALA A 156 -5.44 -27.39 -3.25
CA ALA A 156 -5.83 -28.70 -3.78
C ALA A 156 -6.07 -29.71 -2.64
N GLU A 157 -5.17 -29.80 -1.65
CA GLU A 157 -5.36 -30.67 -0.48
C GLU A 157 -6.64 -30.31 0.32
N LEU A 158 -6.95 -29.02 0.46
CA LEU A 158 -8.19 -28.58 1.11
C LEU A 158 -9.45 -28.98 0.31
N GLU A 159 -9.39 -28.94 -1.01
CA GLU A 159 -10.50 -29.40 -1.86
C GLU A 159 -10.70 -30.91 -1.77
N ASP A 160 -9.62 -31.69 -1.77
CA ASP A 160 -9.65 -33.15 -1.63
C ASP A 160 -10.20 -33.58 -0.26
N THR A 161 -9.68 -33.01 0.84
CA THR A 161 -10.19 -33.29 2.19
C THR A 161 -11.66 -32.91 2.37
N LYS A 162 -12.10 -31.82 1.72
CA LYS A 162 -13.50 -31.41 1.70
C LYS A 162 -14.37 -32.38 0.90
N ALA A 163 -13.86 -32.93 -0.20
CA ALA A 163 -14.55 -33.94 -0.99
C ALA A 163 -14.70 -35.25 -0.20
N GLU A 164 -13.66 -35.71 0.50
CA GLU A 164 -13.70 -36.87 1.39
C GLU A 164 -14.73 -36.70 2.52
N LEU A 165 -14.74 -35.54 3.21
CA LEU A 165 -15.74 -35.25 4.24
C LEU A 165 -17.18 -35.25 3.71
N ASN A 166 -17.39 -34.85 2.46
CA ASN A 166 -18.72 -34.85 1.84
C ASN A 166 -19.13 -36.26 1.39
N ALA A 167 -18.18 -37.09 0.95
CA ALA A 167 -18.41 -38.48 0.63
C ALA A 167 -18.76 -39.30 1.88
N GLU A 168 -18.07 -39.09 3.00
CA GLU A 168 -18.36 -39.79 4.26
C GLU A 168 -19.73 -39.42 4.84
N LYS A 169 -20.18 -38.17 4.67
CA LYS A 169 -21.54 -37.73 5.02
C LYS A 169 -22.64 -38.35 4.13
N LYS A 170 -22.31 -38.94 2.99
CA LYS A 170 -23.26 -39.66 2.13
C LYS A 170 -23.26 -41.18 2.35
N SER A 171 -22.31 -41.72 3.11
CA SER A 171 -22.22 -43.15 3.43
C SER A 171 -22.70 -43.52 4.84
N GLU A 172 -23.27 -42.58 5.60
CA GLU A 172 -23.98 -42.90 6.84
C GLU A 172 -25.30 -43.62 6.49
N PRO A 173 -25.49 -44.90 6.84
CA PRO A 173 -26.71 -45.62 6.50
C PRO A 173 -27.89 -45.10 7.33
N ASP A 174 -28.98 -44.80 6.65
CA ASP A 174 -30.34 -44.64 7.20
C ASP A 174 -30.59 -45.68 8.32
N PRO A 175 -30.92 -45.30 9.57
CA PRO A 175 -31.63 -46.19 10.46
C PRO A 175 -33.13 -46.06 10.15
N LYS A 176 -33.63 -46.91 9.24
CA LYS A 176 -35.09 -47.11 9.10
C LYS A 176 -35.58 -48.21 10.04
N SER A 177 -36.43 -47.75 10.97
CA SER A 177 -37.61 -48.37 11.59
C SER A 177 -37.48 -49.75 12.24
N ASP A 178 -37.83 -49.86 13.52
CA ASP A 178 -39.17 -50.34 13.92
C ASP A 178 -39.42 -50.29 15.44
N GLN A 179 -40.71 -50.36 15.76
CA GLN A 179 -41.43 -50.12 17.00
C GLN A 179 -41.01 -50.91 18.25
N GLU A 180 -41.42 -50.32 19.38
CA GLU A 180 -42.20 -50.93 20.47
C GLU A 180 -41.54 -51.23 21.84
N ASN A 181 -42.23 -50.67 22.85
CA ASN A 181 -42.45 -51.13 24.22
C ASN A 181 -41.40 -50.84 25.35
N SER A 182 -41.84 -49.92 26.22
CA SER A 182 -42.05 -50.14 27.65
C SER A 182 -40.93 -50.74 28.53
N LYS A 183 -40.37 -49.86 29.36
CA LYS A 183 -40.12 -50.03 30.81
C LYS A 183 -39.54 -51.39 31.27
N LYS A 184 -38.27 -51.41 31.68
CA LYS A 184 -37.81 -51.68 33.08
C LYS A 184 -36.35 -52.19 33.14
N LYS A 185 -35.63 -51.56 34.08
CA LYS A 185 -34.72 -52.16 35.09
C LYS A 185 -33.30 -52.59 34.72
N THR A 186 -32.39 -52.08 35.57
CA THR A 186 -31.14 -52.72 36.07
C THR A 186 -29.99 -52.74 35.05
N SER A 187 -28.70 -52.63 35.37
CA SER A 187 -27.97 -52.90 36.59
C SER A 187 -26.49 -52.49 36.36
N THR A 188 -25.79 -51.99 37.39
CA THR A 188 -24.37 -52.30 37.77
C THR A 188 -23.27 -52.42 36.67
N ARG A 189 -22.02 -51.96 36.77
CA ARG A 189 -21.12 -51.48 37.84
C ARG A 189 -19.68 -51.55 37.24
N LYS A 190 -18.83 -50.55 37.55
CA LYS A 190 -17.35 -50.54 37.71
C LYS A 190 -16.34 -50.77 36.56
N LEU A 191 -15.28 -49.93 36.65
CA LEU A 191 -13.81 -50.15 36.49
C LEU A 191 -13.33 -50.68 35.12
N THR A 192 -12.37 -50.07 34.45
CA THR A 192 -10.92 -50.00 34.76
C THR A 192 -10.32 -48.81 33.97
N GLY A 193 -9.46 -47.94 34.51
CA GLY A 193 -8.13 -48.24 35.01
C GLY A 193 -7.09 -48.19 33.88
N LYS A 194 -6.48 -47.03 33.64
CA LYS A 194 -5.03 -46.88 33.33
C LYS A 194 -4.62 -45.41 33.29
N THR A 195 -4.00 -45.01 34.38
CA THR A 195 -3.14 -43.85 34.54
C THR A 195 -1.84 -44.03 33.74
N SER A 196 -1.40 -43.00 33.03
CA SER A 196 0.02 -42.82 32.71
C SER A 196 0.34 -41.33 32.65
N SER A 197 0.96 -40.86 33.73
CA SER A 197 1.56 -39.56 33.94
C SER A 197 2.86 -39.36 33.15
N THR A 198 3.40 -38.13 33.25
CA THR A 198 4.80 -37.67 33.05
C THR A 198 5.11 -37.03 31.69
N LYS A 199 5.89 -35.95 31.60
CA LYS A 199 6.35 -34.91 32.54
C LYS A 199 6.92 -33.78 31.68
N THR A 200 6.68 -32.54 32.08
CA THR A 200 7.35 -31.33 31.60
C THR A 200 8.87 -31.41 31.77
N SER A 201 9.63 -30.97 30.76
CA SER A 201 11.04 -30.61 30.91
C SER A 201 11.29 -29.24 30.29
N ARG A 202 11.15 -28.23 31.15
CA ARG A 202 11.67 -26.87 30.99
C ARG A 202 12.99 -26.82 31.73
N SER A 203 14.09 -26.49 31.05
CA SER A 203 15.14 -25.70 31.68
C SER A 203 16.01 -25.06 30.63
N GLN A 204 15.97 -23.72 30.63
CA GLN A 204 17.02 -22.85 30.16
C GLN A 204 18.26 -23.05 31.04
N ARG A 205 19.45 -22.98 30.45
CA ARG A 205 20.47 -21.99 30.82
C ARG A 205 21.51 -21.89 29.72
#